data_AF-A0A7S4A4V9-F1
#
_entry.id   AF-A0A7S4A4V9-F1
#
_cell.length_a   1.000
_cell.length_b   1.000
_cell.length_c   1.000
_cell.angle_alpha   90.00
_cell.angle_beta   90.00
_cell.angle_gamma   90.00
#
_symmetry.space_group_name_H-M   'P 1'
#
loop_
_entity.id
_entity.type
_entity.pdbx_description
1 polymer ?
#
loop_
_entity_poly.entity_id
_entity_poly.type
_entity_poly.pdbx_seq_one_letter_code
_entity_poly.pdbx_strand_id
1 'polypeptide(L)'
;MHPDIVVCELLAVEAIAGKDKLKKCTVSDGEKEFTVVSNAPNVLPEKVGKRIVVARVGAEVSGLDEPVKKANVGGVVSEGMLCDERMLWGKSAGTAVYLDDYDVGSQPPSSKPRPKEHVSAVAPIQKGEGLFEKKEKLSKEEKKARAKAEREARKARKAAKKDAAADDATVEEPS
;
A
#
# COMPACT_ATOMS: atom_id res chain seq x y z
N MET A 1 -20.30 -17.83 -4.56
CA MET A 1 -18.86 -17.98 -4.28
C MET A 1 -18.15 -17.14 -5.33
N HIS A 2 -17.31 -16.19 -4.97
CA HIS A 2 -16.64 -15.31 -5.93
C HIS A 2 -15.21 -15.86 -6.19
N PRO A 3 -14.99 -16.69 -7.22
CA PRO A 3 -13.75 -17.45 -7.35
C PRO A 3 -12.52 -16.57 -7.60
N ASP A 4 -12.72 -15.37 -8.14
CA ASP A 4 -11.66 -14.45 -8.57
C ASP A 4 -11.36 -13.32 -7.56
N ILE A 5 -11.89 -13.44 -6.34
CA ILE A 5 -11.53 -12.58 -5.21
C ILE A 5 -10.49 -13.34 -4.37
N VAL A 6 -9.34 -12.70 -4.15
CA VAL A 6 -8.22 -13.30 -3.44
C VAL A 6 -7.69 -12.36 -2.36
N VAL A 7 -7.04 -12.94 -1.35
CA VAL A 7 -6.29 -12.21 -0.34
C VAL A 7 -4.92 -11.88 -0.91
N CYS A 8 -4.60 -10.60 -0.96
CA CYS A 8 -3.31 -10.08 -1.41
C CYS A 8 -2.54 -9.46 -0.25
N GLU A 9 -1.22 -9.40 -0.37
CA GLU A 9 -0.38 -8.59 0.51
C GLU A 9 -0.28 -7.16 -0.02
N LEU A 10 -0.44 -6.17 0.87
CA LEU A 10 -0.29 -4.77 0.54
C LEU A 10 1.19 -4.35 0.62
N LEU A 11 1.82 -4.06 -0.51
CA LEU A 11 3.25 -3.76 -0.60
C LEU A 11 3.56 -2.26 -0.54
N ALA A 12 2.72 -1.43 -1.16
CA ALA A 12 2.91 0.02 -1.15
C ALA A 12 1.57 0.75 -1.23
N VAL A 13 1.50 1.94 -0.62
CA VAL A 13 0.37 2.87 -0.73
C VAL A 13 0.90 4.27 -0.94
N GLU A 14 0.43 4.92 -1.99
CA GLU A 14 0.83 6.27 -2.34
C GLU A 14 -0.41 7.07 -2.80
N ALA A 15 -0.44 8.37 -2.51
CA ALA A 15 -1.52 9.24 -2.98
C ALA A 15 -1.32 9.60 -4.46
N ILE A 16 -2.42 9.74 -5.21
CA ILE A 16 -2.36 10.19 -6.61
C ILE A 16 -2.39 11.72 -6.62
N ALA A 17 -1.32 12.34 -7.16
CA ALA A 17 -1.26 13.79 -7.33
C ALA A 17 -2.43 14.29 -8.19
N GLY A 18 -3.19 15.25 -7.65
CA GLY A 18 -4.38 15.81 -8.31
C GLY A 18 -5.70 15.07 -8.03
N LYS A 19 -5.70 13.99 -7.23
CA LYS A 19 -6.92 13.32 -6.72
C LYS A 19 -6.77 12.96 -5.25
N ASP A 20 -7.09 13.90 -4.36
CA ASP A 20 -6.94 13.75 -2.90
C ASP A 20 -7.68 12.55 -2.29
N LYS A 21 -8.72 12.05 -2.97
CA LYS A 21 -9.52 10.91 -2.51
C LYS A 21 -9.04 9.55 -3.02
N LEU A 22 -8.16 9.50 -4.03
CA LEU A 22 -7.71 8.26 -4.67
C LEU A 22 -6.27 7.95 -4.29
N LYS A 23 -6.02 6.68 -3.99
CA LYS A 23 -4.71 6.17 -3.60
C LYS A 23 -4.34 5.03 -4.53
N LYS A 24 -3.10 5.04 -5.03
CA LYS A 24 -2.50 3.91 -5.74
C LYS A 24 -1.91 2.96 -4.69
N CYS A 25 -2.26 1.69 -4.82
CA CYS A 25 -1.82 0.65 -3.91
C CYS A 25 -1.19 -0.46 -4.75
N THR A 26 0.04 -0.85 -4.40
CA THR A 26 0.70 -2.01 -4.99
C THR A 26 0.41 -3.20 -4.12
N VAL A 27 -0.15 -4.26 -4.69
CA VAL A 27 -0.55 -5.48 -3.99
C VAL A 27 0.05 -6.71 -4.68
N SER A 28 0.29 -7.77 -3.91
CA SER A 28 0.76 -9.05 -4.42
C SER A 28 -0.22 -10.18 -4.12
N ASP A 29 -0.58 -10.97 -5.12
CA ASP A 29 -1.39 -12.19 -4.95
C ASP A 29 -0.55 -13.43 -4.58
N GLY A 30 0.76 -13.28 -4.39
CA GLY A 30 1.69 -14.38 -4.10
C GLY A 30 2.32 -14.98 -5.36
N GLU A 31 1.67 -14.85 -6.51
CA GLU A 31 2.26 -15.18 -7.82
C GLU A 31 2.76 -13.92 -8.54
N LYS A 32 1.97 -12.83 -8.49
CA LYS A 32 2.26 -11.59 -9.22
C LYS A 32 1.93 -10.35 -8.40
N GLU A 33 2.68 -9.28 -8.68
CA GLU A 33 2.43 -7.94 -8.17
C GLU A 33 1.67 -7.11 -9.21
N PHE A 34 0.68 -6.35 -8.76
CA PHE A 34 -0.11 -5.49 -9.62
C PHE A 34 -0.58 -4.25 -8.87
N THR A 35 -0.98 -3.24 -9.63
CA THR A 35 -1.42 -1.95 -9.08
C THR A 35 -2.93 -1.88 -9.06
N VAL A 36 -3.48 -1.43 -7.93
CA VAL A 36 -4.91 -1.16 -7.76
C VAL A 36 -5.12 0.24 -7.21
N VAL A 37 -6.19 0.90 -7.65
CA VAL A 37 -6.58 2.21 -7.16
C VAL A 37 -7.79 2.06 -6.25
N SER A 38 -7.75 2.68 -5.06
CA SER A 38 -8.88 2.68 -4.14
C SER A 38 -9.09 4.03 -3.46
N ASN A 39 -10.35 4.28 -3.12
CA ASN A 39 -10.80 5.46 -2.38
C ASN A 39 -10.93 5.18 -0.87
N ALA A 40 -10.81 3.93 -0.44
CA ALA A 40 -11.15 3.53 0.92
C ALA A 40 -10.32 4.33 1.96
N PRO A 41 -10.96 4.89 3.00
CA PRO A 41 -10.30 5.80 3.95
C PRO A 41 -9.30 5.05 4.84
N ASN A 42 -9.53 3.75 5.06
CA ASN A 42 -8.69 2.88 5.87
C ASN A 42 -7.49 2.28 5.12
N VAL A 43 -7.34 2.57 3.82
CA VAL A 43 -6.13 2.21 3.06
C VAL A 43 -5.12 3.33 3.26
N LEU A 44 -4.13 3.05 4.12
CA LEU A 44 -3.10 3.98 4.57
C LEU A 44 -1.73 3.31 4.44
N PRO A 45 -0.64 4.08 4.26
CA PRO A 45 0.72 3.54 4.15
C PRO A 45 1.17 2.76 5.40
N GLU A 46 0.58 3.02 6.56
CA GLU A 46 0.85 2.28 7.81
C GLU A 46 0.30 0.84 7.78
N LYS A 47 -0.53 0.51 6.79
CA LYS A 47 -1.10 -0.83 6.58
C LYS A 47 -0.28 -1.67 5.58
N VAL A 48 0.86 -1.18 5.10
CA VAL A 48 1.78 -1.98 4.28
C VAL A 48 2.22 -3.22 5.08
N GLY A 49 2.31 -4.37 4.40
CA GLY A 49 2.52 -5.70 4.98
C GLY A 49 1.25 -6.35 5.53
N LYS A 50 0.08 -5.72 5.37
CA LYS A 50 -1.21 -6.32 5.75
C LYS A 50 -1.84 -7.09 4.60
N ARG A 51 -2.61 -8.10 4.97
CA ARG A 51 -3.40 -8.93 4.05
C ARG A 51 -4.73 -8.23 3.75
N ILE A 52 -4.99 -7.95 2.49
CA ILE A 52 -6.12 -7.16 2.00
C ILE A 52 -6.85 -7.91 0.89
N VAL A 53 -8.17 -7.78 0.82
CA VAL A 53 -8.96 -8.52 -0.18
C VAL A 53 -9.07 -7.72 -1.49
N VAL A 54 -8.73 -8.37 -2.59
CA VAL A 54 -8.70 -7.76 -3.92
C VAL A 54 -9.43 -8.66 -4.93
N ALA A 55 -10.29 -8.03 -5.73
CA ALA A 55 -10.92 -8.64 -6.89
C ALA A 55 -10.01 -8.48 -8.12
N ARG A 56 -9.63 -9.60 -8.73
CA ARG A 56 -8.81 -9.63 -9.96
C ARG A 56 -9.62 -9.17 -11.18
N VAL A 57 -8.93 -8.89 -12.28
CA VAL A 57 -9.58 -8.71 -13.58
C VAL A 57 -10.38 -9.97 -13.94
N GLY A 58 -11.63 -9.79 -14.34
CA GLY A 58 -12.58 -10.87 -14.60
C GLY A 58 -13.44 -11.23 -13.40
N ALA A 59 -13.12 -10.73 -12.21
CA ALA A 59 -13.88 -11.06 -11.01
C ALA A 59 -15.29 -10.50 -11.05
N GLU A 60 -16.25 -11.37 -10.75
CA GLU A 60 -17.65 -11.00 -10.56
C GLU A 60 -17.86 -10.57 -9.11
N VAL A 61 -18.13 -9.28 -8.92
CA VAL A 61 -18.28 -8.67 -7.59
C VAL A 61 -19.75 -8.42 -7.31
N SER A 62 -20.23 -8.86 -6.14
CA SER A 62 -21.62 -8.60 -5.73
C SER A 62 -21.90 -7.10 -5.65
N GLY A 63 -22.82 -6.64 -6.49
CA GLY A 63 -23.22 -5.22 -6.58
C GLY A 63 -22.69 -4.49 -7.81
N LEU A 64 -21.94 -5.16 -8.69
CA LEU A 64 -21.59 -4.68 -10.03
C LEU A 64 -22.25 -5.58 -11.08
N ASP A 65 -22.92 -4.98 -12.07
CA ASP A 65 -23.50 -5.71 -13.21
C ASP A 65 -22.43 -6.22 -14.20
N GLU A 66 -21.22 -5.67 -14.14
CA GLU A 66 -20.10 -6.07 -15.00
C GLU A 66 -18.89 -6.58 -14.20
N PRO A 67 -18.13 -7.55 -14.74
CA PRO A 67 -16.92 -8.04 -14.10
C PRO A 67 -15.84 -6.96 -14.06
N VAL A 68 -14.93 -7.06 -13.09
CA VAL A 68 -13.81 -6.13 -12.92
C VAL A 68 -12.93 -6.13 -14.18
N LYS A 69 -12.77 -4.98 -14.82
CA LYS A 69 -11.92 -4.81 -16.00
C LYS A 69 -10.72 -3.92 -15.68
N LYS A 70 -9.64 -4.07 -16.45
CA LYS A 70 -8.51 -3.12 -16.37
C LYS A 70 -9.01 -1.74 -16.77
N ALA A 71 -8.80 -0.75 -15.91
CA ALA A 71 -9.25 0.61 -16.14
C ALA A 71 -8.18 1.60 -15.69
N ASN A 72 -8.07 2.71 -16.42
CA ASN A 72 -7.22 3.82 -15.99
C ASN A 72 -8.02 4.73 -15.07
N VAL A 73 -7.77 4.63 -13.76
CA VAL A 73 -8.43 5.43 -12.74
C VAL A 73 -7.46 6.49 -12.27
N GLY A 74 -7.77 7.73 -12.61
CA GLY A 74 -7.00 8.84 -12.10
C GLY A 74 -5.65 9.09 -12.77
N GLY A 75 -5.35 8.43 -13.90
CA GLY A 75 -4.04 8.46 -14.56
C GLY A 75 -3.15 7.27 -14.19
N VAL A 76 -3.66 6.36 -13.34
CA VAL A 76 -3.00 5.12 -12.95
C VAL A 76 -3.79 3.93 -13.48
N VAL A 77 -3.10 2.97 -14.08
CA VAL A 77 -3.70 1.71 -14.54
C VAL A 77 -4.01 0.85 -13.31
N SER A 78 -5.29 0.54 -13.10
CA SER A 78 -5.77 -0.36 -12.06
C SER A 78 -6.08 -1.71 -12.68
N GLU A 79 -5.45 -2.77 -12.17
CA GLU A 79 -5.62 -4.16 -12.63
C GLU A 79 -6.49 -4.99 -11.68
N GLY A 80 -7.34 -4.30 -10.93
CA GLY A 80 -8.22 -4.92 -9.96
C GLY A 80 -8.97 -3.86 -9.16
N MET A 81 -9.79 -4.34 -8.23
CA MET A 81 -10.55 -3.50 -7.32
C MET A 81 -10.42 -4.02 -5.90
N LEU A 82 -10.23 -3.10 -4.95
CA LEU A 82 -10.22 -3.41 -3.53
C LEU A 82 -11.64 -3.69 -3.05
N CYS A 83 -11.84 -4.83 -2.40
CA CYS A 83 -13.15 -5.22 -1.93
C CYS A 83 -13.48 -4.67 -0.54
N ASP A 84 -14.76 -4.35 -0.35
CA ASP A 84 -15.32 -3.92 0.92
C ASP A 84 -16.31 -4.97 1.48
N GLU A 85 -16.80 -4.74 2.70
CA GLU A 85 -17.68 -5.71 3.36
C GLU A 85 -19.06 -5.84 2.69
N ARG A 86 -19.50 -4.84 1.92
CA ARG A 86 -20.73 -4.92 1.13
C ARG A 86 -20.50 -5.84 -0.07
N MET A 87 -19.35 -5.75 -0.72
CA MET A 87 -19.00 -6.64 -1.84
C MET A 87 -18.84 -8.10 -1.39
N LEU A 88 -18.33 -8.36 -0.18
CA LEU A 88 -18.13 -9.73 0.32
C LEU A 88 -19.37 -10.31 1.02
N TRP A 89 -20.03 -9.52 1.87
CA TRP A 89 -21.07 -10.01 2.79
C TRP A 89 -22.32 -9.12 2.82
N GLY A 90 -22.44 -8.13 1.93
CA GLY A 90 -23.62 -7.28 1.82
C GLY A 90 -23.86 -6.30 2.97
N LYS A 91 -22.89 -6.08 3.86
CA LYS A 91 -23.08 -5.23 5.06
C LYS A 91 -22.70 -3.75 4.85
N SER A 92 -21.41 -3.43 4.85
CA SER A 92 -20.90 -2.05 4.91
C SER A 92 -20.04 -1.70 3.71
N ALA A 93 -20.32 -0.56 3.08
CA ALA A 93 -19.62 -0.13 1.87
C ALA A 93 -18.44 0.83 2.17
N GLY A 94 -17.44 0.84 1.28
CA GLY A 94 -16.42 1.89 1.25
C GLY A 94 -15.23 1.70 2.20
N THR A 95 -15.19 0.62 2.97
CA THR A 95 -14.05 0.27 3.83
C THR A 95 -13.39 -0.99 3.32
N ALA A 96 -12.11 -0.94 2.97
CA ALA A 96 -11.38 -2.10 2.46
C ALA A 96 -11.29 -3.20 3.52
N VAL A 97 -11.48 -4.46 3.13
CA VAL A 97 -11.43 -5.60 4.05
C VAL A 97 -10.00 -6.09 4.21
N TYR A 98 -9.55 -6.20 5.47
CA TYR A 98 -8.25 -6.77 5.83
C TYR A 98 -8.44 -8.13 6.52
N LEU A 99 -7.67 -9.13 6.09
CA LEU A 99 -7.73 -10.52 6.54
C LEU A 99 -6.33 -11.00 6.97
N ASP A 100 -5.82 -10.51 8.11
CA ASP A 100 -4.50 -10.92 8.62
C ASP A 100 -4.36 -12.43 8.85
N ASP A 101 -5.44 -13.15 9.12
CA ASP A 101 -5.45 -14.59 9.41
C ASP A 101 -5.34 -15.49 8.17
N TYR A 102 -5.49 -14.93 6.95
CA TYR A 102 -5.58 -15.71 5.70
C TYR A 102 -4.34 -15.60 4.84
N ASP A 103 -3.92 -16.71 4.24
CA ASP A 103 -2.73 -16.71 3.41
C ASP A 103 -2.90 -15.97 2.09
N VAL A 104 -1.79 -15.46 1.55
CA VAL A 104 -1.79 -14.71 0.30
C VAL A 104 -2.15 -15.67 -0.84
N GLY A 105 -2.98 -15.21 -1.78
CA GLY A 105 -3.55 -16.03 -2.86
C GLY A 105 -4.75 -16.88 -2.45
N SER A 106 -5.10 -16.94 -1.16
CA SER A 106 -6.29 -17.68 -0.70
C SER A 106 -7.59 -16.91 -0.96
N GLN A 107 -8.68 -17.65 -1.11
CA GLN A 107 -10.01 -17.04 -1.25
C GLN A 107 -10.54 -16.57 0.12
N PRO A 108 -11.19 -15.39 0.19
CA PRO A 108 -11.82 -14.93 1.42
C PRO A 108 -13.03 -15.82 1.78
N PRO A 109 -13.38 -15.92 3.07
CA PRO A 109 -14.49 -16.74 3.51
C PRO A 109 -15.83 -16.14 3.04
N SER A 110 -16.77 -17.01 2.69
CA SER A 110 -18.11 -16.61 2.23
C SER A 110 -18.97 -15.93 3.32
N SER A 111 -18.50 -15.82 4.56
CA SER A 111 -19.17 -15.11 5.65
C SER A 111 -18.16 -14.40 6.55
N LYS A 112 -18.57 -13.26 7.12
CA LYS A 112 -17.72 -12.44 8.00
C LYS A 112 -17.19 -13.32 9.13
N PRO A 113 -15.85 -13.44 9.30
CA PRO A 113 -15.30 -14.19 10.42
C PRO A 113 -15.84 -13.53 11.69
N ARG A 114 -16.66 -14.27 12.44
CA ARG A 114 -17.08 -13.81 13.77
C ARG A 114 -15.79 -13.64 14.58
N PRO A 115 -15.59 -12.52 15.30
CA PRO A 115 -14.53 -12.45 16.29
C PRO A 115 -14.81 -13.59 17.29
N LYS A 116 -14.02 -14.66 17.21
CA LYS A 116 -14.20 -15.82 18.08
C LYS A 116 -13.68 -15.45 19.45
N GLU A 117 -14.60 -15.27 20.40
CA GLU A 117 -14.38 -15.77 21.75
C GLU A 117 -14.01 -17.26 21.65
N HIS A 118 -13.01 -17.66 22.42
CA HIS A 118 -12.21 -18.87 22.31
C HIS A 118 -13.04 -20.17 22.38
N VAL A 119 -13.17 -20.98 21.31
CA VAL A 119 -13.27 -22.46 21.41
C VAL A 119 -12.72 -23.15 20.15
N SER A 120 -11.95 -24.20 20.46
CA SER A 120 -11.19 -25.16 19.66
C SER A 120 -11.97 -26.07 18.68
N ALA A 121 -11.19 -26.88 17.95
CA ALA A 121 -11.52 -28.17 17.29
C ALA A 121 -11.90 -28.08 15.78
N VAL A 122 -11.25 -28.73 14.79
CA VAL A 122 -10.27 -29.84 14.74
C VAL A 122 -9.43 -29.74 13.42
N ALA A 123 -8.14 -30.10 13.49
CA ALA A 123 -7.11 -30.14 12.42
C ALA A 123 -6.95 -31.55 11.76
N PRO A 124 -5.98 -31.82 10.85
CA PRO A 124 -4.62 -32.19 11.36
C PRO A 124 -3.37 -31.85 10.46
N ILE A 125 -2.32 -31.32 11.12
CA ILE A 125 -0.82 -31.48 11.00
C ILE A 125 -0.13 -31.28 9.63
N GLN A 126 0.93 -30.47 9.50
CA GLN A 126 2.28 -30.78 10.03
C GLN A 126 2.98 -29.64 10.79
N LYS A 127 3.83 -30.09 11.71
CA LYS A 127 4.50 -29.44 12.82
C LYS A 127 5.91 -29.00 12.40
N GLY A 128 6.28 -27.75 12.69
CA GLY A 128 7.65 -27.25 12.60
C GLY A 128 7.87 -26.20 13.69
N GLU A 129 8.74 -26.54 14.65
CA GLU A 129 9.09 -25.77 15.84
C GLU A 129 9.98 -24.55 15.57
N GLY A 130 10.04 -23.63 16.55
CA GLY A 130 11.09 -22.61 16.72
C GLY A 130 10.60 -21.18 16.48
N LEU A 131 9.92 -20.53 17.43
CA LEU A 131 10.45 -19.92 18.67
C LEU A 131 11.53 -18.84 18.43
N PHE A 132 11.04 -17.60 18.33
CA PHE A 132 11.58 -16.40 18.99
C PHE A 132 13.08 -16.07 18.80
N GLU A 133 13.37 -15.29 17.76
CA GLU A 133 14.56 -14.43 17.69
C GLU A 133 14.18 -12.96 17.48
N LYS A 134 14.07 -12.28 18.62
CA LYS A 134 14.79 -11.02 18.92
C LYS A 134 15.19 -10.14 17.71
N LYS A 135 14.40 -9.09 17.46
CA LYS A 135 14.89 -7.80 16.93
C LYS A 135 14.37 -6.72 17.87
N GLU A 136 14.97 -6.56 19.05
CA GLU A 136 16.18 -5.78 19.25
C GLU A 136 16.29 -4.56 18.31
N LYS A 137 15.94 -3.41 18.88
CA LYS A 137 16.55 -2.09 18.68
C LYS A 137 16.75 -1.66 17.22
N LEU A 138 15.73 -1.04 16.63
CA LEU A 138 15.98 -0.13 15.51
C LEU A 138 16.46 1.23 16.02
N SER A 139 17.64 1.56 15.54
CA SER A 139 18.63 2.45 16.11
C SER A 139 18.29 3.93 15.97
N LYS A 140 18.66 4.69 17.01
CA LYS A 140 18.69 6.15 17.09
C LYS A 140 19.65 6.78 16.04
N GLU A 141 20.37 5.95 15.28
CA GLU A 141 21.39 6.35 14.30
C GLU A 141 20.81 6.69 12.91
N GLU A 142 19.75 6.02 12.46
CA GLU A 142 19.13 6.28 11.16
C GLU A 142 18.41 7.64 11.10
N LYS A 143 17.82 8.04 12.23
CA LYS A 143 17.19 9.37 12.39
C LYS A 143 18.23 10.51 12.42
N LYS A 144 19.49 10.22 12.80
CA LYS A 144 20.59 11.18 12.82
C LYS A 144 21.30 11.29 11.47
N ALA A 145 21.34 10.22 10.67
CA ALA A 145 21.86 10.23 9.31
C ALA A 145 21.04 11.13 8.36
N ARG A 146 19.71 11.05 8.43
CA ARG A 146 18.81 11.86 7.59
C ARG A 146 18.92 13.37 7.84
N ALA A 147 19.17 13.78 9.09
CA ALA A 147 19.35 15.19 9.45
C ALA A 147 20.73 15.76 9.05
N LYS A 148 21.77 14.92 8.95
CA LYS A 148 23.10 15.35 8.53
C LYS A 148 23.18 15.53 7.01
N ALA A 149 22.56 14.63 6.24
CA ALA A 149 22.52 14.73 4.77
C ALA A 149 21.82 16.01 4.28
N GLU A 150 20.70 16.41 4.90
CA GLU A 150 19.98 17.64 4.54
C GLU A 150 20.79 18.91 4.82
N ARG A 151 21.62 18.89 5.87
CA ARG A 151 22.44 20.05 6.26
C ARG A 151 23.67 20.23 5.36
N GLU A 152 24.18 19.16 4.75
CA GLU A 152 25.29 19.23 3.79
C GLU A 152 24.81 19.63 2.39
N ALA A 153 23.65 19.14 1.94
CA ALA A 153 23.03 19.59 0.70
C ALA A 153 22.74 21.10 0.70
N ARG A 154 22.30 21.66 1.84
CA ARG A 154 22.05 23.10 1.98
C ARG A 154 23.35 23.94 2.00
N LYS A 155 24.47 23.39 2.48
CA LYS A 155 25.77 24.07 2.43
C LYS A 155 26.37 24.07 1.02
N ALA A 156 26.26 22.97 0.28
CA ALA A 156 26.69 22.89 -1.11
C ALA A 156 25.91 23.87 -2.02
N ARG A 157 24.59 23.98 -1.82
CA ARG A 157 23.75 24.96 -2.54
C ARG A 157 24.10 26.42 -2.24
N LYS A 158 24.62 26.71 -1.04
CA LYS A 158 24.99 28.08 -0.63
C LYS A 158 26.41 28.46 -1.08
N ALA A 159 27.29 27.48 -1.26
CA ALA A 159 28.62 27.66 -1.87
C ALA A 159 28.49 27.93 -3.38
N ALA A 160 27.73 27.12 -4.12
CA ALA A 160 27.53 27.32 -5.56
C ALA A 160 26.87 28.67 -5.93
N LYS A 161 26.11 29.28 -5.01
CA LYS A 161 25.51 30.61 -5.22
C LYS A 161 26.46 31.78 -4.91
N LYS A 162 27.62 31.52 -4.27
CA LYS A 162 28.59 32.55 -3.92
C LYS A 162 29.67 32.73 -5.01
N ASP A 163 29.99 31.67 -5.76
CA ASP A 163 30.94 31.73 -6.88
C ASP A 163 30.33 32.28 -8.18
N ALA A 164 29.00 32.31 -8.32
CA ALA A 164 28.33 32.90 -9.49
C ALA A 164 28.12 34.44 -9.40
N ALA A 165 28.64 35.10 -8.35
CA ALA A 165 28.47 36.55 -8.14
C ALA A 165 29.81 37.32 -8.16
N ALA A 166 30.90 36.68 -8.60
CA ALA A 166 32.25 37.27 -8.62
C ALA A 166 32.86 37.40 -10.03
N ASP A 167 32.13 37.05 -11.08
CA ASP A 167 32.62 37.12 -12.46
C ASP A 167 31.53 37.69 -13.39
N ASP A 168 31.12 38.95 -13.16
CA ASP A 168 30.59 39.83 -14.22
C ASP A 168 30.56 41.29 -13.71
N ALA A 169 31.04 42.22 -14.53
CA ALA A 169 31.11 43.68 -14.35
C ALA A 169 32.36 44.28 -13.65
N THR A 170 33.54 44.00 -14.20
CA THR A 170 34.42 45.09 -14.65
C THR A 170 33.87 45.58 -15.98
N VAL A 171 33.53 46.88 -16.08
CA VAL A 171 33.80 47.82 -17.19
C VAL A 171 33.03 49.13 -16.92
N GLU A 172 33.84 50.16 -16.65
CA GLU A 172 33.72 51.59 -17.04
C GLU A 172 32.55 52.50 -16.57
N GLU A 173 32.93 53.44 -15.69
CA GLU A 173 32.69 54.90 -15.71
C GLU A 173 32.73 55.55 -17.13
N PRO A 174 32.56 56.88 -17.32
CA PRO A 174 31.75 57.92 -16.65
C PRO A 174 30.93 58.72 -17.69
N SER A 175 30.08 59.67 -17.25
CA SER A 175 30.05 61.06 -17.78
C SER A 175 28.96 61.91 -17.11
#